data_AF-A0A7V1ZUT8-F1
#
_entry.id   AF-A0A7V1ZUT8-F1
#
_cell.length_a   1.000
_cell.length_b   1.000
_cell.length_c   1.000
_cell.angle_alpha   90.00
_cell.angle_beta   90.00
_cell.angle_gamma   90.00
#
_symmetry.space_group_name_H-M   'P 1'
#
loop_
_entity.id
_entity.type
_entity.pdbx_description
1 polymer ?
#
loop_
_entity_poly.entity_id
_entity_poly.type
_entity_poly.pdbx_seq_one_letter_code
_entity_poly.pdbx_strand_id
1 'polypeptide(L)'
;MRKIAIFFMIFVFSFVSGSAQESKIIEERYDSLTTKAIYTVITDSSGQEIRHGIFIEWSEDGIRHLEGNYKQGKLDGVVTEYRPDLTRKSEITYENGEAVKEVEYDSLGLYPQGVEDTLQQILQMQRVVIPTGREVEKMGYPRTSTIFINHGPATVWYYEGGELMEKGNFMRAKPHGLMTRWSPFGRKEFEGTFVKGDRDGIWVYWDEEYNIDKIEIYRNGSLVGGHKF
;
A
#
# COMPACT_ATOMS: atom_id res chain seq x y z
N MET A 1 23.94 18.48 18.63
CA MET A 1 24.29 18.97 17.28
C MET A 1 23.00 19.07 16.48
N ARG A 2 22.62 20.26 16.03
CA ARG A 2 21.39 20.48 15.24
C ARG A 2 21.59 19.84 13.87
N LYS A 3 20.84 18.79 13.55
CA LYS A 3 20.87 18.14 12.23
C LYS A 3 20.15 19.06 11.23
N ILE A 4 20.84 19.38 10.15
CA ILE A 4 20.32 20.14 9.01
C ILE A 4 19.48 19.15 8.21
N ALA A 5 18.15 19.33 8.19
CA ALA A 5 17.29 18.63 7.26
C ALA A 5 17.54 19.22 5.86
N ILE A 6 18.07 18.42 4.95
CA ILE A 6 18.26 18.80 3.55
C ILE A 6 16.90 18.58 2.85
N PHE A 7 16.13 19.65 2.70
CA PHE A 7 14.94 19.65 1.85
C PHE A 7 15.37 19.73 0.38
N PHE A 8 15.20 18.66 -0.38
CA PHE A 8 15.17 18.75 -1.84
C PHE A 8 13.79 19.28 -2.25
N MET A 9 13.74 20.56 -2.61
CA MET A 9 12.58 21.22 -3.20
C MET A 9 12.72 21.14 -4.72
N ILE A 10 11.82 20.44 -5.43
CA ILE A 10 11.81 20.46 -6.91
C ILE A 10 10.39 20.71 -7.46
N PHE A 11 10.36 21.81 -8.21
CA PHE A 11 9.43 22.49 -9.14
C PHE A 11 7.94 22.11 -9.32
N VAL A 12 7.14 23.20 -9.31
CA VAL A 12 5.73 23.37 -9.69
C VAL A 12 5.62 23.65 -11.20
N PHE A 13 4.56 23.19 -11.91
CA PHE A 13 3.73 24.01 -12.84
C PHE A 13 2.45 23.29 -13.37
N SER A 14 1.43 24.12 -13.62
CA SER A 14 -0.04 23.95 -13.80
C SER A 14 -0.51 23.39 -15.17
N PHE A 15 -1.74 22.88 -15.41
CA PHE A 15 -3.07 23.56 -15.47
C PHE A 15 -4.23 22.55 -15.64
N VAL A 16 -5.43 22.82 -15.06
CA VAL A 16 -6.76 22.83 -15.73
C VAL A 16 -7.74 23.68 -14.90
N SER A 17 -8.52 24.50 -15.61
CA SER A 17 -9.60 25.37 -15.14
C SER A 17 -10.70 24.66 -14.34
N GLY A 18 -10.88 25.10 -13.09
CA GLY A 18 -11.98 24.77 -12.18
C GLY A 18 -11.56 25.21 -10.79
N SER A 19 -12.49 25.72 -9.97
CA SER A 19 -12.21 26.30 -8.63
C SER A 19 -11.77 25.27 -7.57
N ALA A 20 -10.93 24.31 -7.94
CA ALA A 20 -10.29 23.38 -7.03
C ALA A 20 -8.99 24.01 -6.54
N GLN A 21 -8.79 24.03 -5.23
CA GLN A 21 -7.54 24.44 -4.61
C GLN A 21 -6.42 23.52 -5.12
N GLU A 22 -5.37 24.10 -5.71
CA GLU A 22 -4.24 23.33 -6.24
C GLU A 22 -3.49 22.64 -5.09
N SER A 23 -3.23 21.34 -5.24
CA SER A 23 -2.45 20.53 -4.30
C SER A 23 -1.07 20.21 -4.87
N LYS A 24 -0.05 20.17 -4.01
CA LYS A 24 1.31 19.70 -4.32
C LYS A 24 1.55 18.35 -3.65
N ILE A 25 2.42 17.53 -4.23
CA ILE A 25 2.93 16.31 -3.59
C ILE A 25 4.32 16.59 -3.05
N ILE A 26 4.57 16.17 -1.82
CA ILE A 26 5.87 16.25 -1.15
C ILE A 26 6.38 14.84 -0.93
N GLU A 27 7.61 14.59 -1.38
CA GLU A 27 8.39 13.40 -1.00
C GLU A 27 9.35 13.78 0.12
N GLU A 28 9.24 13.08 1.25
CA GLU A 28 10.20 13.15 2.35
C GLU A 28 11.08 11.90 2.32
N ARG A 29 12.40 12.07 2.46
CA ARG A 29 13.37 10.97 2.46
C ARG A 29 14.12 10.89 3.79
N TYR A 30 14.59 9.69 4.14
CA TYR A 30 15.54 9.48 5.23
C TYR A 30 16.94 9.99 4.87
N ASP A 31 17.84 10.06 5.86
CA ASP A 31 19.27 10.37 5.64
C ASP A 31 19.93 9.34 4.69
N SER A 32 19.40 8.11 4.65
CA SER A 32 19.77 7.02 3.74
C SER A 32 19.22 7.18 2.31
N LEU A 33 18.47 8.26 2.04
CA LEU A 33 17.83 8.59 0.76
C LEU A 33 16.67 7.67 0.35
N THR A 34 16.28 6.72 1.20
CA THR A 34 15.04 5.96 1.02
C THR A 34 13.83 6.85 1.29
N THR A 35 12.74 6.65 0.54
CA THR A 35 11.50 7.41 0.76
C THR A 35 10.94 7.10 2.14
N LYS A 36 10.72 8.15 2.92
CA LYS A 36 10.11 8.10 4.25
C LYS A 36 8.60 8.32 4.16
N ALA A 37 8.19 9.34 3.42
CA ALA A 37 6.79 9.66 3.28
C ALA A 37 6.49 10.33 1.93
N ILE A 38 5.27 10.14 1.47
CA ILE A 38 4.69 10.95 0.41
C ILE A 38 3.39 11.50 0.94
N TYR A 39 3.17 12.81 0.80
CA TYR A 39 1.92 13.43 1.22
C TYR A 39 1.56 14.62 0.36
N THR A 40 0.27 14.92 0.28
CA THR A 40 -0.23 16.09 -0.44
C THR A 40 -0.43 17.28 0.47
N VAL A 41 -0.11 18.48 -0.02
CA VAL A 41 -0.32 19.76 0.67
C VAL A 41 -1.08 20.74 -0.21
N ILE A 42 -1.81 21.66 0.42
CA ILE A 42 -2.44 22.83 -0.20
C ILE A 42 -1.94 24.08 0.51
N THR A 43 -2.02 25.23 -0.15
CA THR A 43 -1.80 26.52 0.50
C THR A 43 -3.11 27.05 1.04
N ASP A 44 -3.20 27.26 2.36
CA ASP A 44 -4.40 27.79 3.01
C ASP A 44 -4.59 29.30 2.79
N SER A 45 -5.66 29.86 3.33
CA SER A 45 -5.96 31.30 3.20
C SER A 45 -4.92 32.23 3.85
N SER A 46 -4.09 31.70 4.75
CA SER A 46 -3.00 32.45 5.39
C SER A 46 -1.69 32.39 4.58
N GLY A 47 -1.65 31.59 3.51
CA GLY A 47 -0.44 31.33 2.74
C GLY A 47 0.42 30.18 3.29
N GLN A 48 -0.05 29.45 4.30
CA GLN A 48 0.66 28.33 4.89
C GLN A 48 0.38 27.04 4.11
N GLU A 49 1.42 26.23 3.86
CA GLU A 49 1.24 24.88 3.32
C GLU A 49 0.75 23.94 4.44
N ILE A 50 -0.40 23.31 4.21
CA ILE A 50 -1.03 22.38 5.14
C ILE A 50 -1.33 21.06 4.44
N ARG A 51 -1.23 19.94 5.16
CA ARG A 51 -1.55 18.60 4.62
C ARG A 51 -3.00 18.54 4.15
N HIS A 52 -3.24 18.07 2.94
CA HIS A 52 -4.57 17.90 2.39
C HIS A 52 -4.53 16.87 1.26
N GLY A 53 -5.34 15.83 1.36
CA GLY A 53 -5.31 14.65 0.51
C GLY A 53 -4.52 13.53 1.18
N ILE A 54 -3.91 12.68 0.36
CA ILE A 54 -3.33 11.42 0.81
C ILE A 54 -2.01 11.60 1.57
N PHE A 55 -1.68 10.60 2.38
CA PHE A 55 -0.30 10.36 2.81
C PHE A 55 0.00 8.86 2.85
N ILE A 56 1.27 8.52 2.64
CA ILE A 56 1.84 7.18 2.84
C ILE A 56 3.17 7.35 3.55
N GLU A 57 3.47 6.47 4.50
CA GLU A 57 4.76 6.39 5.19
C GLU A 57 5.36 4.99 5.08
N TRP A 58 6.68 4.99 4.88
CA TRP A 58 7.53 3.82 4.81
C TRP A 58 8.56 3.86 5.92
N SER A 59 8.91 2.69 6.42
CA SER A 59 10.05 2.51 7.31
C SER A 59 11.34 2.63 6.50
N GLU A 60 12.47 2.78 7.18
CA GLU A 60 13.77 2.98 6.51
C GLU A 60 14.19 1.79 5.62
N ASP A 61 13.72 0.58 5.93
CA ASP A 61 13.86 -0.63 5.12
C ASP A 61 12.84 -0.72 3.96
N GLY A 62 12.05 0.33 3.74
CA GLY A 62 11.14 0.46 2.61
C GLY A 62 9.81 -0.28 2.77
N ILE A 63 9.44 -0.69 3.98
CA ILE A 63 8.14 -1.33 4.22
C ILE A 63 7.08 -0.25 4.45
N ARG A 64 6.01 -0.26 3.65
CA ARG A 64 4.85 0.62 3.86
C ARG A 64 4.16 0.21 5.16
N HIS A 65 4.09 1.10 6.13
CA HIS A 65 3.49 0.81 7.44
C HIS A 65 2.35 1.74 7.81
N LEU A 66 2.14 2.85 7.09
CA LEU A 66 1.05 3.77 7.38
C LEU A 66 0.53 4.44 6.10
N GLU A 67 -0.77 4.61 6.03
CA GLU A 67 -1.40 5.44 5.00
C GLU A 67 -2.66 6.10 5.54
N GLY A 68 -3.10 7.16 4.88
CA GLY A 68 -4.40 7.77 5.17
C GLY A 68 -4.65 9.03 4.38
N ASN A 69 -5.49 9.90 4.95
CA ASN A 69 -5.86 11.16 4.31
C ASN A 69 -5.95 12.29 5.34
N TYR A 70 -5.63 13.50 4.89
CA TYR A 70 -5.81 14.76 5.59
C TYR A 70 -6.84 15.62 4.86
N LYS A 71 -7.65 16.34 5.62
CA LYS A 71 -8.48 17.43 5.11
C LYS A 71 -8.16 18.70 5.87
N GLN A 72 -7.60 19.68 5.16
CA GLN A 72 -7.23 20.99 5.71
C GLN A 72 -6.40 20.88 6.99
N GLY A 73 -5.31 20.11 6.92
CA GLY A 73 -4.33 19.94 7.99
C GLY A 73 -4.72 18.93 9.07
N LYS A 74 -5.93 18.36 9.02
CA LYS A 74 -6.43 17.39 10.01
C LYS A 74 -6.62 16.01 9.39
N LEU A 75 -6.36 14.94 10.13
CA LEU A 75 -6.69 13.59 9.68
C LEU A 75 -8.19 13.48 9.40
N ASP A 76 -8.56 12.87 8.27
CA ASP A 76 -9.94 12.74 7.83
C ASP A 76 -10.12 11.45 7.03
N GLY A 77 -11.08 10.62 7.42
CA GLY A 77 -11.26 9.28 6.86
C GLY A 77 -10.40 8.22 7.57
N VAL A 78 -10.13 7.12 6.87
CA VAL A 78 -9.45 5.95 7.45
C VAL A 78 -7.94 6.08 7.33
N VAL A 79 -7.26 5.95 8.46
CA VAL A 79 -5.81 5.72 8.55
C VAL A 79 -5.59 4.24 8.77
N THR A 80 -4.77 3.62 7.92
CA THR A 80 -4.47 2.18 7.98
C THR A 80 -3.01 1.99 8.37
N GLU A 81 -2.78 1.21 9.43
CA GLU A 81 -1.45 0.76 9.82
C GLU A 81 -1.20 -0.67 9.32
N TYR A 82 -0.02 -0.93 8.79
CA TYR A 82 0.39 -2.25 8.30
C TYR A 82 1.53 -2.83 9.15
N ARG A 83 1.54 -4.16 9.29
CA ARG A 83 2.66 -4.90 9.88
C ARG A 83 3.79 -5.09 8.86
N PRO A 84 5.01 -5.48 9.29
CA PRO A 84 6.13 -5.76 8.39
C PRO A 84 5.84 -6.84 7.33
N ASP A 85 4.90 -7.74 7.61
CA ASP A 85 4.45 -8.77 6.67
C ASP A 85 3.41 -8.27 5.66
N LEU A 86 3.05 -6.98 5.69
CA LEU A 86 2.04 -6.30 4.87
C LEU A 86 0.58 -6.64 5.25
N THR A 87 0.34 -7.36 6.35
CA THR A 87 -1.01 -7.52 6.91
C THR A 87 -1.47 -6.22 7.56
N ARG A 88 -2.79 -5.96 7.54
CA ARG A 88 -3.36 -4.82 8.27
C ARG A 88 -3.21 -5.05 9.76
N LYS A 89 -2.66 -4.06 10.47
CA LYS A 89 -2.53 -4.06 11.92
C LYS A 89 -3.74 -3.40 12.57
N SER A 90 -4.09 -2.20 12.11
CA SER A 90 -5.20 -1.42 12.62
C SER A 90 -5.73 -0.46 11.56
N GLU A 91 -6.99 -0.04 11.75
CA GLU A 91 -7.60 1.06 11.03
C GLU A 91 -8.25 2.01 12.03
N ILE A 92 -7.92 3.30 11.94
CA ILE A 92 -8.54 4.34 12.74
C ILE A 92 -9.28 5.29 11.79
N THR A 93 -10.58 5.45 12.02
CA THR A 93 -11.39 6.44 11.30
C THR A 93 -11.35 7.76 12.05
N TYR A 94 -10.97 8.81 11.34
CA TYR A 94 -10.97 10.17 11.83
C TYR A 94 -12.08 10.99 11.16
N GLU A 95 -12.74 11.84 11.94
CA GLU A 95 -13.64 12.87 11.44
C GLU A 95 -13.16 14.22 11.95
N ASN A 96 -12.79 15.12 11.04
CA ASN A 96 -12.29 16.46 11.38
C ASN A 96 -11.11 16.46 12.37
N GLY A 97 -10.23 15.45 12.29
CA GLY A 97 -9.06 15.29 13.14
C GLY A 97 -9.29 14.49 14.43
N GLU A 98 -10.53 14.10 14.73
CA GLU A 98 -10.86 13.32 15.93
C GLU A 98 -11.06 11.84 15.58
N ALA A 99 -10.45 10.94 16.35
CA ALA A 99 -10.65 9.50 16.15
C ALA A 99 -12.05 9.09 16.62
N VAL A 100 -12.86 8.56 15.71
CA VAL A 100 -14.25 8.17 15.96
C VAL A 100 -14.46 6.65 15.99
N LYS A 101 -13.56 5.89 15.37
CA LYS A 101 -13.63 4.42 15.35
C LYS A 101 -12.23 3.85 15.20
N GLU A 102 -11.94 2.82 15.98
CA GLU A 102 -10.71 2.04 15.88
C GLU A 102 -11.06 0.57 15.69
N VAL A 103 -10.32 -0.07 14.79
CA VAL A 103 -10.40 -1.50 14.52
C VAL A 103 -8.98 -2.04 14.57
N GLU A 104 -8.73 -2.91 15.53
CA GLU A 104 -7.53 -3.75 15.52
C GLU A 104 -7.84 -5.05 14.79
N TYR A 105 -6.93 -5.41 13.89
CA TYR A 105 -6.98 -6.66 13.18
C TYR A 105 -6.16 -7.71 13.93
N ASP A 106 -6.60 -8.96 13.88
CA ASP A 106 -5.79 -10.05 14.39
C ASP A 106 -4.45 -10.15 13.63
N SER A 107 -3.60 -11.08 14.06
CA SER A 107 -2.33 -11.33 13.40
C SER A 107 -2.49 -11.68 11.90
N LEU A 108 -3.67 -12.17 11.49
CA LEU A 108 -3.99 -12.51 10.09
C LEU A 108 -4.36 -11.29 9.24
N GLY A 109 -4.50 -10.12 9.86
CA GLY A 109 -5.08 -8.94 9.20
C GLY A 109 -6.59 -9.07 8.99
N LEU A 110 -7.29 -9.89 9.79
CA LEU A 110 -8.72 -10.15 9.66
C LEU A 110 -9.53 -9.53 10.83
N TYR A 111 -10.81 -9.26 10.56
CA TYR A 111 -11.73 -8.70 11.54
C TYR A 111 -11.94 -9.67 12.72
N PRO A 112 -11.99 -9.19 13.98
CA PRO A 112 -12.19 -10.05 15.15
C PRO A 112 -13.48 -10.90 15.12
N GLN A 113 -14.53 -10.46 14.41
CA GLN A 113 -15.80 -11.20 14.27
C GLN A 113 -15.82 -12.22 13.11
N GLY A 114 -14.78 -12.29 12.26
CA GLY A 114 -14.72 -13.13 11.06
C GLY A 114 -13.80 -14.36 11.16
N VAL A 115 -13.25 -14.63 12.35
CA VAL A 115 -12.28 -15.70 12.58
C VAL A 115 -12.87 -17.07 12.26
N GLU A 116 -14.13 -17.34 12.64
CA GLU A 116 -14.81 -18.63 12.40
C GLU A 116 -15.00 -18.92 10.90
N ASP A 117 -15.49 -17.93 10.13
CA ASP A 117 -15.70 -18.05 8.69
C ASP A 117 -14.39 -18.23 7.93
N THR A 118 -13.31 -17.62 8.43
CA THR A 118 -11.99 -17.72 7.84
C THR A 118 -11.34 -19.07 8.19
N LEU A 119 -11.51 -19.57 9.42
CA LEU A 119 -11.05 -20.90 9.80
C LEU A 119 -11.71 -21.97 8.93
N GLN A 120 -13.03 -21.86 8.70
CA GLN A 120 -13.77 -22.76 7.80
C GLN A 120 -13.28 -22.66 6.35
N GLN A 121 -12.92 -21.47 5.87
CA GLN A 121 -12.35 -21.29 4.53
C GLN A 121 -10.93 -21.83 4.40
N ILE A 122 -10.07 -21.65 5.42
CA ILE A 122 -8.72 -22.24 5.48
C ILE A 122 -8.83 -23.77 5.47
N LEU A 123 -9.76 -24.34 6.24
CA LEU A 123 -10.02 -25.79 6.27
C LEU A 123 -10.58 -26.32 4.94
N GLN A 124 -11.42 -25.54 4.22
CA GLN A 124 -11.87 -25.88 2.88
C GLN A 124 -10.75 -25.81 1.84
N MET A 125 -9.85 -24.81 1.94
CA MET A 125 -8.67 -24.69 1.08
C MET A 125 -7.65 -25.80 1.34
N GLN A 126 -7.49 -26.27 2.58
CA GLN A 126 -6.67 -27.44 2.91
C GLN A 126 -7.19 -28.75 2.29
N ARG A 127 -8.48 -28.83 1.90
CA ARG A 127 -9.03 -29.96 1.13
C ARG A 127 -8.77 -29.86 -0.37
N VAL A 128 -8.38 -28.69 -0.87
CA VAL A 128 -7.85 -28.53 -2.21
C VAL A 128 -6.35 -28.81 -2.13
N VAL A 129 -5.95 -30.04 -2.44
CA VAL A 129 -4.54 -30.38 -2.62
C VAL A 129 -4.00 -29.50 -3.74
N ILE A 130 -3.25 -28.45 -3.39
CA ILE A 130 -2.44 -27.70 -4.35
C ILE A 130 -1.28 -28.65 -4.70
N PRO A 131 -1.12 -29.06 -5.97
CA PRO A 131 -0.05 -29.98 -6.34
C PRO A 131 1.30 -29.35 -5.99
N THR A 132 1.98 -29.90 -4.99
CA THR A 132 3.36 -29.54 -4.69
C THR A 132 4.27 -30.39 -5.56
N GLY A 133 5.12 -29.77 -6.39
CA GLY A 133 6.10 -30.44 -7.24
C GLY A 133 5.77 -30.48 -8.73
N ARG A 134 6.44 -31.39 -9.45
CA ARG A 134 6.52 -31.58 -10.93
C ARG A 134 5.23 -31.39 -11.76
N GLU A 135 4.06 -31.38 -11.15
CA GLU A 135 2.78 -31.21 -11.85
C GLU A 135 2.49 -29.75 -12.26
N VAL A 136 3.05 -28.75 -11.55
CA VAL A 136 2.90 -27.32 -11.89
C VAL A 136 3.72 -26.95 -13.14
N GLU A 137 4.89 -27.56 -13.33
CA GLU A 137 5.75 -27.37 -14.52
C GLU A 137 5.04 -27.74 -15.83
N LYS A 138 4.12 -28.72 -15.81
CA LYS A 138 3.36 -29.13 -17.00
C LYS A 138 2.22 -28.18 -17.39
N MET A 139 1.82 -27.28 -16.48
CA MET A 139 0.73 -26.32 -16.71
C MET A 139 1.21 -24.89 -16.99
N GLY A 140 2.52 -24.64 -17.01
CA GLY A 140 3.09 -23.34 -17.40
C GLY A 140 2.89 -22.21 -16.39
N TYR A 141 2.55 -22.51 -15.14
CA TYR A 141 2.46 -21.52 -14.07
C TYR A 141 3.82 -21.32 -13.37
N PRO A 142 4.18 -20.09 -12.97
CA PRO A 142 5.40 -19.84 -12.18
C PRO A 142 5.36 -20.60 -10.85
N ARG A 143 6.52 -20.83 -10.23
CA ARG A 143 6.63 -21.52 -8.93
C ARG A 143 5.80 -20.78 -7.87
N THR A 144 4.57 -21.26 -7.63
CA THR A 144 3.70 -20.76 -6.58
C THR A 144 3.99 -21.51 -5.30
N SER A 145 4.49 -20.82 -4.28
CA SER A 145 4.51 -21.36 -2.93
C SER A 145 3.45 -20.60 -2.14
N THR A 146 2.29 -21.24 -1.92
CA THR A 146 1.38 -20.77 -0.87
C THR A 146 2.06 -21.05 0.46
N ILE A 147 2.84 -20.09 0.95
CA ILE A 147 3.45 -20.17 2.27
C ILE A 147 2.46 -19.55 3.24
N PHE A 148 1.85 -20.38 4.08
CA PHE A 148 1.20 -19.92 5.30
C PHE A 148 2.33 -19.48 6.25
N ILE A 149 2.85 -18.27 6.06
CA ILE A 149 3.70 -17.67 7.07
C ILE A 149 2.77 -17.34 8.22
N ASN A 150 3.12 -17.83 9.43
CA ASN A 150 2.34 -17.67 10.65
C ASN A 150 1.54 -16.38 10.60
N HIS A 151 0.24 -16.56 10.51
CA HIS A 151 -0.78 -15.54 10.54
C HIS A 151 -1.34 -15.01 9.17
N GLY A 152 -2.04 -15.87 8.39
CA GLY A 152 -3.00 -15.48 7.34
C GLY A 152 -2.60 -15.96 5.93
N PRO A 153 -3.51 -16.05 4.93
CA PRO A 153 -3.15 -16.48 3.58
C PRO A 153 -2.46 -15.34 2.81
N ALA A 154 -1.22 -15.01 3.20
CA ALA A 154 -0.31 -14.29 2.33
C ALA A 154 0.08 -15.23 1.18
N THR A 155 -0.22 -14.83 -0.05
CA THR A 155 0.25 -15.57 -1.23
C THR A 155 1.53 -14.92 -1.72
N VAL A 156 2.54 -15.75 -1.93
CA VAL A 156 3.85 -15.34 -2.42
C VAL A 156 4.09 -16.04 -3.75
N TRP A 157 4.46 -15.27 -4.76
CA TRP A 157 4.84 -15.81 -6.06
C TRP A 157 6.30 -15.51 -6.31
N TYR A 158 6.95 -16.45 -7.00
CA TYR A 158 8.36 -16.36 -7.34
C TYR A 158 8.53 -16.44 -8.85
N TYR A 159 9.56 -15.78 -9.35
CA TYR A 159 10.06 -16.02 -10.70
C TYR A 159 10.64 -17.44 -10.80
N GLU A 160 10.89 -17.89 -12.04
CA GLU A 160 11.48 -19.21 -12.30
C GLU A 160 12.83 -19.41 -11.58
N GLY A 161 13.62 -18.33 -11.48
CA GLY A 161 14.90 -18.28 -10.77
C GLY A 161 14.78 -18.36 -9.23
N GLY A 162 13.57 -18.24 -8.68
CA GLY A 162 13.30 -18.29 -7.24
C GLY A 162 13.29 -16.93 -6.55
N GLU A 163 13.43 -15.84 -7.29
CA GLU A 163 13.32 -14.47 -6.78
C GLU A 163 11.86 -14.11 -6.49
N LEU A 164 11.64 -13.29 -5.46
CA LEU A 164 10.30 -12.85 -5.09
C LEU A 164 9.70 -12.00 -6.22
N MET A 165 8.55 -12.42 -6.75
CA MET A 165 7.80 -11.69 -7.78
C MET A 165 6.69 -10.86 -7.17
N GLU A 166 5.88 -11.46 -6.31
CA GLU A 166 4.67 -10.80 -5.79
C GLU A 166 4.35 -11.31 -4.39
N LYS A 167 3.77 -10.43 -3.57
CA LYS A 167 3.32 -10.74 -2.22
C LYS A 167 2.07 -9.93 -1.94
N GLY A 168 1.00 -10.62 -1.57
CA GLY A 168 -0.22 -9.97 -1.15
C GLY A 168 -1.25 -10.93 -0.57
N ASN A 169 -2.34 -10.36 -0.09
CA ASN A 169 -3.40 -11.08 0.60
C ASN A 169 -4.57 -11.39 -0.36
N PHE A 170 -5.26 -12.51 -0.09
CA PHE A 170 -6.41 -12.96 -0.89
C PHE A 170 -7.62 -13.19 -0.01
N MET A 171 -8.78 -12.77 -0.51
CA MET A 171 -10.08 -13.09 0.08
C MET A 171 -10.98 -13.68 -1.01
N ARG A 172 -11.50 -14.90 -0.78
CA ARG A 172 -12.34 -15.63 -1.75
C ARG A 172 -11.71 -15.74 -3.15
N ALA A 173 -10.44 -16.14 -3.21
CA ALA A 173 -9.66 -16.27 -4.44
C ALA A 173 -9.49 -14.96 -5.26
N LYS A 174 -9.74 -13.80 -4.65
CA LYS A 174 -9.47 -12.49 -5.25
C LYS A 174 -8.45 -11.71 -4.42
N PRO A 175 -7.57 -10.91 -5.05
CA PRO A 175 -6.69 -9.99 -4.33
C PRO A 175 -7.47 -9.10 -3.36
N HIS A 176 -7.00 -8.98 -2.13
CA HIS A 176 -7.62 -8.15 -1.10
C HIS A 176 -6.57 -7.72 -0.08
N GLY A 177 -6.45 -6.42 0.22
CA GLY A 177 -5.40 -5.86 1.05
C GLY A 177 -4.20 -5.36 0.25
N LEU A 178 -3.11 -5.03 0.95
CA LEU A 178 -1.89 -4.50 0.35
C LEU A 178 -1.19 -5.59 -0.47
N MET A 179 -0.83 -5.22 -1.69
CA MET A 179 -0.08 -6.03 -2.64
C MET A 179 1.22 -5.30 -2.98
N THR A 180 2.31 -6.05 -3.10
CA THR A 180 3.58 -5.56 -3.61
C THR A 180 4.09 -6.49 -4.70
N ARG A 181 4.59 -5.92 -5.80
CA ARG A 181 5.28 -6.63 -6.87
C ARG A 181 6.72 -6.16 -6.98
N TRP A 182 7.61 -7.09 -7.27
CA TRP A 182 9.01 -6.87 -7.55
C TRP A 182 9.37 -7.45 -8.91
N SER A 183 10.35 -6.82 -9.57
CA SER A 183 11.00 -7.33 -10.78
C SER A 183 11.88 -8.56 -10.47
N PRO A 184 12.36 -9.30 -11.49
CA PRO A 184 13.26 -10.44 -11.29
C PRO A 184 14.56 -10.09 -10.57
N PHE A 185 14.93 -8.82 -10.55
CA PHE A 185 16.12 -8.31 -9.87
C PHE A 185 15.83 -7.84 -8.43
N GLY A 186 14.63 -8.07 -7.91
CA GLY A 186 14.22 -7.69 -6.56
C GLY A 186 13.86 -6.21 -6.39
N ARG A 187 13.76 -5.43 -7.48
CA ARG A 187 13.31 -4.03 -7.42
C ARG A 187 11.80 -3.96 -7.32
N LYS A 188 11.24 -3.17 -6.40
CA LYS A 188 9.80 -2.93 -6.36
C LYS A 188 9.36 -2.33 -7.70
N GLU A 189 8.28 -2.85 -8.27
CA GLU A 189 7.63 -2.28 -9.45
C GLU A 189 6.41 -1.46 -9.05
N PHE A 190 5.60 -2.01 -8.13
CA PHE A 190 4.48 -1.30 -7.55
C PHE A 190 4.07 -1.86 -6.19
N GLU A 191 3.29 -1.06 -5.49
CA GLU A 191 2.52 -1.50 -4.34
C GLU A 191 1.20 -0.72 -4.27
N GLY A 192 0.15 -1.40 -3.82
CA GLY A 192 -1.17 -0.80 -3.75
C GLY A 192 -2.19 -1.77 -3.17
N THR A 193 -3.36 -1.24 -2.82
CA THR A 193 -4.41 -2.01 -2.17
C THR A 193 -5.40 -2.55 -3.19
N PHE A 194 -5.84 -3.79 -2.97
CA PHE A 194 -7.00 -4.36 -3.63
C PHE A 194 -8.17 -4.50 -2.67
N VAL A 195 -9.39 -4.29 -3.16
CA VAL A 195 -10.61 -4.61 -2.45
C VAL A 195 -11.48 -5.49 -3.33
N LYS A 196 -11.63 -6.77 -2.96
CA LYS A 196 -12.48 -7.75 -3.67
C LYS A 196 -12.06 -7.95 -5.13
N GLY A 197 -10.76 -7.83 -5.40
CA GLY A 197 -10.15 -7.99 -6.72
C GLY A 197 -9.95 -6.69 -7.50
N ASP A 198 -10.54 -5.57 -7.05
CA ASP A 198 -10.41 -4.29 -7.73
C ASP A 198 -9.35 -3.42 -7.05
N ARG A 199 -8.58 -2.67 -7.85
CA ARG A 199 -7.64 -1.68 -7.31
C ARG A 199 -8.41 -0.64 -6.51
N ASP A 200 -7.93 -0.35 -5.31
CA ASP A 200 -8.54 0.67 -4.46
C ASP A 200 -7.46 1.37 -3.64
N GLY A 201 -7.66 2.66 -3.38
CA GLY A 201 -6.69 3.46 -2.63
C GLY A 201 -5.47 3.86 -3.47
N ILE A 202 -4.34 4.02 -2.79
CA ILE A 202 -3.15 4.66 -3.37
C ILE A 202 -2.18 3.60 -3.86
N TRP A 203 -1.84 3.73 -5.14
CA TRP A 203 -0.90 2.90 -5.87
C TRP A 203 0.36 3.69 -6.13
N VAL A 204 1.50 3.12 -5.75
CA VAL A 204 2.82 3.71 -5.96
C VAL A 204 3.58 2.81 -6.92
N TYR A 205 4.24 3.41 -7.91
CA TYR A 205 5.04 2.73 -8.91
C TYR A 205 6.45 3.28 -8.86
N TRP A 206 7.42 2.38 -8.99
CA TRP A 206 8.84 2.73 -9.01
C TRP A 206 9.44 2.51 -10.39
N ASP A 207 10.40 3.35 -10.74
CA ASP A 207 11.25 3.16 -11.91
C ASP A 207 12.38 2.15 -11.64
N GLU A 208 13.25 1.95 -12.64
CA GLU A 208 14.39 1.04 -12.53
C GLU A 208 15.48 1.53 -11.55
N GLU A 209 15.45 2.81 -11.18
CA GLU A 209 16.41 3.48 -10.29
C GLU A 209 15.89 3.61 -8.84
N TYR A 210 14.77 2.95 -8.51
CA TYR A 210 14.08 3.02 -7.21
C TYR A 210 13.48 4.38 -6.86
N ASN A 211 13.33 5.27 -7.83
CA ASN A 211 12.55 6.49 -7.64
C ASN A 211 11.08 6.18 -7.91
N ILE A 212 10.19 6.98 -7.31
CA ILE A 212 8.76 6.88 -7.62
C ILE A 212 8.53 7.42 -9.04
N ASP A 213 8.12 6.56 -9.97
CA ASP A 213 7.72 6.95 -11.34
C ASP A 213 6.37 7.65 -11.32
N LYS A 214 5.40 7.07 -10.61
CA LYS A 214 4.05 7.64 -10.52
C LYS A 214 3.28 7.16 -9.30
N ILE A 215 2.28 7.94 -8.95
CA ILE A 215 1.24 7.61 -7.99
C ILE A 215 -0.09 7.62 -8.71
N GLU A 216 -0.92 6.62 -8.45
CA GLU A 216 -2.28 6.55 -8.95
C GLU A 216 -3.24 6.36 -7.78
N ILE A 217 -4.40 6.99 -7.88
CA ILE A 217 -5.47 6.87 -6.88
C ILE A 217 -6.62 6.16 -7.56
N TYR A 218 -6.97 4.99 -7.02
CA TYR A 218 -8.10 4.20 -7.48
C TYR A 218 -9.26 4.25 -6.49
N ARG A 219 -10.47 4.18 -7.01
CA ARG A 219 -11.68 3.94 -6.23
C ARG A 219 -12.53 2.91 -6.94
N ASN A 220 -12.76 1.76 -6.30
CA ASN A 220 -13.50 0.63 -6.86
C ASN A 220 -13.05 0.27 -8.29
N GLY A 221 -11.73 0.16 -8.49
CA GLY A 221 -11.11 -0.19 -9.77
C GLY A 221 -10.98 0.97 -10.77
N SER A 222 -11.58 2.12 -10.51
CA SER A 222 -11.52 3.29 -11.40
C SER A 222 -10.40 4.24 -11.00
N LEU A 223 -9.57 4.66 -11.95
CA LEU A 223 -8.56 5.69 -11.74
C LEU A 223 -9.27 7.04 -11.53
N VAL A 224 -9.10 7.63 -10.35
CA VAL A 224 -9.74 8.92 -9.97
C VAL A 224 -8.74 10.06 -9.86
N GLY A 225 -7.45 9.76 -9.88
CA GLY A 225 -6.39 10.76 -9.84
C GLY A 225 -5.03 10.10 -9.90
N GLY A 226 -3.99 10.90 -10.04
CA GLY A 226 -2.63 10.42 -10.06
C GLY A 226 -1.64 11.53 -10.39
N HIS A 227 -0.38 11.19 -10.28
CA HIS A 227 0.74 12.06 -10.57
C HIS A 227 1.88 11.24 -11.16
N LYS A 228 2.55 11.79 -12.16
CA LYS A 228 3.77 11.22 -12.73
C LYS A 228 4.93 12.16 -12.42
N PHE A 229 6.02 11.61 -11.90
CA PHE A 229 7.22 12.37 -11.53
C PHE A 229 8.20 12.50 -12.70
#